data_AF-A0A4Y2LBG6-F1
#
_entry.id   AF-A0A4Y2LBG6-F1
#
_cell.length_a   1.000
_cell.length_b   1.000
_cell.length_c   1.000
_cell.angle_alpha   90.00
_cell.angle_beta   90.00
_cell.angle_gamma   90.00
#
_symmetry.space_group_name_H-M   'P 1'
#
loop_
_entity.id
_entity.type
_entity.pdbx_description
1 polymer ?
#
loop_
_entity_poly.entity_id
_entity_poly.type
_entity_poly.pdbx_seq_one_letter_code
_entity_poly.pdbx_strand_id
1 'polypeptide(L)'
;MNPQQTENPPTDGELFEIINGIEGCEEVLEENIFEWLDVENQHPSFQILNDEIIQAVDPSSDINDADNEHQDFEDLRTISHTEGVQALTTALKYLELRSDVMPIDLSLLKN
;
A
#
# COMPACT_ATOMS: atom_id res chain seq x y z
N MET A 1 -30.82 9.73 4.73
CA MET A 1 -30.57 8.28 4.92
C MET A 1 -30.55 7.70 3.51
N ASN A 2 -29.37 7.62 2.90
CA ASN A 2 -29.25 7.14 1.53
C ASN A 2 -29.34 5.60 1.60
N PRO A 3 -30.32 4.95 0.96
CA PRO A 3 -30.35 3.50 0.91
C PRO A 3 -29.06 3.04 0.23
N GLN A 4 -28.36 2.08 0.85
CA GLN A 4 -27.24 1.39 0.23
C GLN A 4 -27.69 0.96 -1.16
N GLN A 5 -27.12 1.60 -2.19
CA GLN A 5 -27.23 1.10 -3.55
C GLN A 5 -26.53 -0.24 -3.54
N THR A 6 -27.30 -1.32 -3.45
CA THR A 6 -26.86 -2.65 -3.85
C THR A 6 -26.80 -2.65 -5.37
N GLU A 7 -25.81 -1.95 -5.92
CA GLU A 7 -25.38 -2.23 -7.28
C GLU A 7 -24.73 -3.60 -7.24
N ASN A 8 -25.15 -4.48 -8.14
CA ASN A 8 -24.44 -5.73 -8.36
C ASN A 8 -22.98 -5.38 -8.70
N PRO A 9 -22.00 -6.19 -8.27
CA PRO A 9 -20.62 -5.96 -8.67
C PRO A 9 -20.55 -5.88 -10.21
N PRO A 10 -19.72 -4.98 -10.77
CA PRO A 10 -19.55 -4.86 -12.20
C PRO A 10 -19.09 -6.21 -12.76
N THR A 11 -19.59 -6.55 -13.94
CA THR A 11 -19.14 -7.73 -14.67
C THR A 11 -17.70 -7.55 -15.15
N ASP A 12 -17.00 -8.65 -15.40
CA ASP A 12 -15.58 -8.64 -15.81
C ASP A 12 -15.33 -7.71 -17.02
N GLY A 13 -16.25 -7.73 -18.00
CA GLY A 13 -16.18 -6.85 -19.17
C GLY A 13 -16.45 -5.37 -18.86
N GLU A 14 -17.34 -5.05 -17.93
CA GLU A 14 -17.57 -3.67 -17.48
C GLU A 14 -16.34 -3.14 -16.71
N LEU A 15 -15.71 -4.00 -15.91
CA LEU A 15 -14.50 -3.65 -15.16
C LEU A 15 -13.31 -3.39 -16.10
N PHE A 16 -13.17 -4.20 -17.15
CA PHE A 16 -12.15 -3.99 -18.18
C PHE A 16 -12.30 -2.63 -18.87
N GLU A 17 -13.53 -2.28 -19.30
CA GLU A 17 -13.80 -0.98 -19.93
C GLU A 17 -13.52 0.21 -19.00
N ILE A 18 -13.81 0.06 -17.70
CA ILE A 18 -13.49 1.09 -16.69
C ILE A 18 -11.97 1.28 -16.58
N ILE A 19 -11.20 0.19 -16.51
CA ILE A 19 -9.75 0.24 -16.33
C ILE A 19 -9.06 0.78 -17.58
N ASN A 20 -9.49 0.35 -18.76
CA ASN A 20 -8.97 0.87 -20.03
C ASN A 20 -9.31 2.35 -20.26
N GLY A 21 -10.31 2.88 -19.54
CA GLY A 21 -10.62 4.31 -19.51
C GLY A 21 -9.68 5.16 -18.65
N ILE A 22 -8.78 4.54 -17.87
CA ILE A 22 -7.79 5.24 -17.03
C ILE A 22 -6.51 5.49 -17.84
N GLU A 23 -6.08 6.75 -17.90
CA GLU A 23 -4.82 7.14 -18.56
C GLU A 23 -3.63 6.39 -17.93
N GLY A 24 -2.83 5.70 -18.76
CA GLY A 24 -1.70 4.90 -18.31
C GLY A 24 -2.02 3.42 -18.01
N CYS A 25 -3.26 2.97 -18.24
CA CYS A 25 -3.68 1.58 -18.07
C CYS A 25 -3.90 0.84 -19.41
N GLU A 26 -3.39 1.37 -20.53
CA GLU A 26 -3.61 0.82 -21.86
C GLU A 26 -2.99 -0.58 -22.07
N GLU A 27 -2.05 -0.98 -21.21
CA GLU A 27 -1.39 -2.29 -21.25
C GLU A 27 -2.19 -3.38 -20.50
N VAL A 28 -3.26 -3.02 -19.79
CA VAL A 28 -4.10 -4.00 -19.10
C VAL A 28 -4.92 -4.77 -20.12
N LEU A 29 -4.83 -6.09 -20.09
CA LEU A 29 -5.62 -7.00 -20.92
C LEU A 29 -6.77 -7.62 -20.12
N GLU A 30 -7.77 -8.14 -20.83
CA GLU A 30 -8.92 -8.79 -20.21
C GLU A 30 -8.48 -9.99 -19.36
N GLU A 31 -7.44 -10.71 -19.79
CA GLU A 31 -6.84 -11.82 -19.05
C GLU A 31 -6.26 -11.40 -17.68
N ASN A 32 -5.78 -10.16 -17.56
CA ASN A 32 -5.31 -9.66 -16.27
C ASN A 32 -6.47 -9.48 -15.29
N ILE A 33 -7.63 -9.03 -15.76
CA ILE A 33 -8.84 -8.89 -14.95
C ILE A 33 -9.30 -10.25 -14.44
N PHE A 34 -9.33 -11.25 -15.33
CA PHE A 34 -9.65 -12.63 -14.95
C PHE A 34 -8.68 -13.19 -13.92
N GLU A 35 -7.37 -13.00 -14.10
CA GLU A 35 -6.36 -13.47 -13.14
C GLU A 35 -6.56 -12.84 -11.76
N TRP A 36 -6.85 -11.53 -11.68
CA TRP A 36 -7.08 -10.85 -10.40
C TRP A 36 -8.34 -11.34 -9.68
N LEU A 37 -9.43 -11.54 -10.42
CA LEU A 37 -10.69 -12.02 -9.85
C LEU A 37 -10.63 -13.52 -9.50
N ASP A 38 -9.85 -14.31 -10.23
CA ASP A 38 -9.64 -15.73 -9.95
C ASP A 38 -8.87 -15.93 -8.63
N VAL A 39 -7.89 -15.08 -8.33
CA VAL A 39 -7.16 -15.11 -7.03
C VAL A 39 -8.10 -14.94 -5.84
N GLU A 40 -9.10 -14.05 -5.93
CA GLU A 40 -10.11 -13.85 -4.88
C GLU A 40 -11.01 -15.08 -4.71
N ASN A 41 -11.35 -15.76 -5.82
CA ASN A 41 -12.17 -16.96 -5.80
C ASN A 41 -11.40 -18.22 -5.32
N GLN A 42 -10.10 -18.30 -5.57
CA GLN A 42 -9.26 -19.43 -5.19
C GLN A 42 -8.82 -19.40 -3.72
N HIS A 43 -8.75 -18.22 -3.11
CA HIS A 43 -8.42 -18.06 -1.70
C HIS A 43 -9.57 -17.43 -0.89
N PRO A 44 -10.60 -18.22 -0.52
CA PRO A 44 -11.65 -17.77 0.39
C PRO A 44 -11.13 -17.37 1.78
N SER A 45 -9.86 -17.69 2.10
CA SER A 45 -9.16 -17.30 3.32
C SER A 45 -8.80 -15.81 3.41
N PHE A 46 -8.97 -15.01 2.35
CA PHE A 46 -8.84 -13.54 2.40
C PHE A 46 -10.15 -12.82 2.70
N GLN A 47 -11.24 -13.55 2.95
CA GLN A 47 -12.43 -12.97 3.56
C GLN A 47 -12.10 -12.66 5.02
N ILE A 48 -11.47 -11.51 5.27
CA ILE A 48 -11.38 -10.96 6.61
C ILE A 48 -12.80 -10.63 7.01
N LEU A 49 -13.39 -11.47 7.85
CA LEU A 49 -14.75 -11.29 8.31
C LEU A 49 -14.78 -10.03 9.20
N ASN A 50 -15.90 -9.30 9.20
CA ASN A 50 -15.99 -8.02 9.92
C ASN A 50 -15.63 -8.13 11.41
N ASP A 51 -15.78 -9.30 12.02
CA ASP A 51 -15.37 -9.63 13.39
C ASP A 51 -13.85 -9.76 13.56
N GLU A 52 -13.11 -10.29 12.59
CA GLU A 52 -11.63 -10.29 12.61
C GLU A 52 -11.06 -8.87 12.53
N ILE A 53 -11.69 -7.97 11.75
CA ILE A 53 -11.31 -6.56 11.68
C ILE A 53 -11.51 -5.87 13.03
N ILE A 54 -12.64 -6.13 13.69
CA ILE A 54 -12.95 -5.57 15.01
C ILE A 54 -11.98 -6.10 16.07
N GLN A 55 -11.63 -7.38 16.01
CA GLN A 55 -10.70 -8.01 16.96
C GLN A 55 -9.26 -7.48 16.80
N ALA A 56 -8.79 -7.25 15.57
CA ALA A 56 -7.48 -6.66 15.33
C ALA A 56 -7.38 -5.19 15.77
N VAL A 57 -8.52 -4.50 15.89
CA VAL A 57 -8.60 -3.10 16.34
C VAL A 57 -8.87 -3.00 17.84
N ASP A 58 -9.18 -4.09 18.54
CA ASP A 58 -9.39 -4.08 19.99
C ASP A 58 -8.05 -3.86 20.72
N PRO A 59 -7.85 -2.69 21.36
CA PRO A 59 -6.60 -2.35 22.04
C PRO A 59 -6.39 -3.16 23.33
N SER A 60 -7.36 -3.97 23.74
CA SER A 60 -7.27 -4.86 24.90
C SER A 60 -6.69 -6.24 24.59
N SER A 61 -6.42 -6.53 23.32
CA SER A 61 -5.71 -7.74 22.88
C SER A 61 -4.24 -7.62 23.26
N ASP A 62 -3.89 -7.99 24.49
CA ASP A 62 -2.51 -8.17 24.93
C ASP A 62 -1.84 -9.22 24.03
N ILE A 63 -1.14 -8.75 23.00
CA ILE A 63 -0.13 -9.54 22.30
C ILE A 63 0.96 -9.78 23.35
N ASN A 64 1.04 -11.00 23.86
CA ASN A 64 2.00 -11.39 24.87
C ASN A 64 3.42 -11.31 24.28
N ASP A 65 4.02 -10.12 24.35
CA ASP A 65 5.36 -9.80 23.84
C ASP A 65 6.45 -10.28 24.82
N ALA A 66 6.30 -11.52 25.30
CA ALA A 66 7.16 -12.13 26.31
C ALA A 66 8.50 -12.64 25.74
N ASP A 67 8.97 -12.07 24.63
CA ASP A 67 10.31 -12.35 24.10
C ASP A 67 10.97 -11.13 23.44
N ASN A 68 10.68 -9.92 23.95
CA ASN A 68 11.58 -8.80 23.72
C ASN A 68 12.65 -8.83 24.81
N GLU A 69 13.56 -9.82 24.74
CA GLU A 69 14.87 -9.68 25.35
C GLU A 69 15.43 -8.35 24.86
N HIS A 70 15.52 -7.38 25.76
CA HIS A 70 16.22 -6.12 25.54
C HIS A 70 17.68 -6.44 25.19
N GLN A 71 17.92 -6.76 23.93
CA GLN A 71 19.23 -6.67 23.34
C GLN A 71 19.55 -5.18 23.36
N ASP A 72 20.43 -4.81 24.28
CA ASP A 72 21.18 -3.56 24.26
C ASP A 72 21.77 -3.41 22.85
N PHE A 73 21.02 -2.76 21.98
CA PHE A 73 21.50 -2.36 20.67
C PHE A 73 22.36 -1.11 20.91
N GLU A 74 23.65 -1.39 21.16
CA GLU A 74 24.81 -0.52 20.96
C GLU A 74 24.43 0.83 20.33
N ASP A 75 24.49 1.89 21.16
CA ASP A 75 24.55 3.31 20.81
C ASP A 75 24.04 3.63 19.39
N LEU A 76 22.76 3.37 19.14
CA LEU A 76 22.09 3.87 17.95
C LEU A 76 22.09 5.38 18.09
N ARG A 77 23.05 6.03 17.42
CA ARG A 77 23.05 7.46 17.18
C ARG A 77 21.78 7.78 16.41
N THR A 78 20.70 8.01 17.14
CA THR A 78 19.38 8.22 16.58
C THR A 78 19.41 9.57 15.86
N ILE A 79 19.28 9.52 14.53
CA ILE A 79 19.07 10.73 13.76
C ILE A 79 17.71 11.29 14.20
N SER A 80 17.70 12.53 14.67
CA SER A 80 16.44 13.17 15.07
C SER A 80 15.52 13.31 13.85
N HIS A 81 14.20 13.32 14.05
CA HIS A 81 13.25 13.52 12.96
C HIS A 81 13.57 14.76 12.11
N THR A 82 13.91 15.88 12.76
CA THR A 82 14.30 17.12 12.08
C THR A 82 15.55 16.94 11.22
N GLU A 83 16.56 16.25 11.73
CA GLU A 83 17.80 15.98 11.02
C GLU A 83 17.57 15.03 9.83
N GLY A 84 16.72 14.01 10.01
CA GLY A 84 16.30 13.10 8.94
C GLY A 84 15.56 13.83 7.82
N VAL A 85 14.59 14.67 8.17
CA VAL A 85 13.84 15.48 7.18
C VAL A 85 14.77 16.46 6.45
N GLN A 86 15.69 17.10 7.16
CA GLN A 86 16.63 18.03 6.54
C GLN A 86 17.60 17.31 5.59
N ALA A 87 18.12 16.15 5.98
CA ALA A 87 18.97 15.32 5.13
C ALA A 87 18.22 14.85 3.87
N LEU A 88 16.99 14.36 4.02
CA LEU A 88 16.14 13.93 2.91
C LEU A 88 15.84 15.09 1.94
N THR A 89 15.46 16.25 2.48
CA THR A 89 15.20 17.46 1.67
C THR A 89 16.42 17.88 0.87
N THR A 90 17.61 17.78 1.48
CA THR A 90 18.88 18.13 0.82
C THR A 90 19.22 17.14 -0.29
N ALA A 91 19.02 15.84 -0.05
CA ALA A 91 19.23 14.79 -1.04
C ALA A 91 18.29 14.94 -2.24
N LEU A 92 17.01 15.23 -2.00
CA LEU A 92 16.02 15.46 -3.06
C LEU A 92 16.42 16.66 -3.95
N LYS A 93 16.80 17.78 -3.35
CA LYS A 93 17.28 18.96 -4.10
C LYS A 93 18.51 18.66 -4.95
N TYR A 94 19.43 17.84 -4.44
CA TYR A 94 20.61 17.43 -5.19
C TYR A 94 20.24 16.57 -6.41
N LEU A 95 19.31 15.63 -6.24
CA LEU A 95 18.82 14.78 -7.33
C LEU A 95 18.07 15.58 -8.39
N GLU A 96 17.24 16.55 -7.98
CA GLU A 96 16.53 17.46 -8.89
C GLU A 96 17.47 18.33 -9.75
N LEU A 97 18.69 18.60 -9.28
CA LEU A 97 19.70 19.37 -10.00
C LEU A 97 20.48 18.55 -11.05
N ARG A 98 20.38 17.22 -10.98
CA ARG A 98 21.10 16.32 -11.89
C ARG A 98 20.29 16.06 -13.15
N SER A 99 20.91 16.22 -14.31
CA SER A 99 20.27 15.99 -15.61
C SER A 99 20.16 14.51 -15.99
N ASP A 100 20.78 13.62 -15.22
CA ASP A 100 20.87 12.18 -15.48
C ASP A 100 20.05 11.35 -14.49
N VAL A 101 19.26 11.99 -13.63
CA VAL A 101 18.33 11.33 -12.71
C VAL A 101 17.03 11.02 -13.46
N MET A 102 16.56 9.79 -13.37
CA MET A 102 15.31 9.39 -14.01
C MET A 102 14.12 9.86 -13.16
N PRO A 103 12.97 10.21 -13.77
CA PRO A 103 11.77 10.60 -13.03
C PRO A 103 11.35 9.56 -11.97
N ILE A 104 11.55 8.26 -12.23
CA ILE A 104 11.25 7.18 -11.28
C ILE A 104 12.08 7.26 -9.99
N ASP A 105 13.34 7.69 -10.08
CA ASP A 105 14.24 7.81 -8.91
C ASP A 105 13.74 8.89 -7.94
N LEU A 106 13.15 9.96 -8.49
CA LEU A 106 12.55 11.05 -7.70
C LEU A 106 11.21 10.62 -7.09
N SER A 107 10.39 9.89 -7.84
CA SER A 107 9.08 9.41 -7.38
C SER A 107 9.20 8.42 -6.21
N LEU A 108 10.22 7.56 -6.21
CA LEU A 108 10.45 6.60 -5.10
C LEU A 108 10.85 7.28 -3.78
N LEU A 109 11.36 8.51 -3.84
CA LEU A 109 11.84 9.26 -2.68
C LEU A 109 10.84 10.34 -2.20
N LYS A 110 9.88 10.71 -3.03
CA LYS A 110 8.77 11.61 -2.70
C LYS A 110 7.53 10.78 -2.37
N ASN A 111 7.39 10.37 -1.11
CA ASN A 111 6.11 9.89 -0.55
C ASN A 111 5.22 11.07 -0.17
#